data_AF-A0A7S1EY66-F1
#
_entry.id   AF-A0A7S1EY66-F1
#
_cell.length_a   1.000
_cell.length_b   1.000
_cell.length_c   1.000
_cell.angle_alpha   90.00
_cell.angle_beta   90.00
_cell.angle_gamma   90.00
#
_symmetry.space_group_name_H-M   'P 1'
#
loop_
_entity.id
_entity.type
_entity.pdbx_description
1 polymer ?
#
loop_
_entity_poly.entity_id
_entity_poly.type
_entity_poly.pdbx_seq_one_letter_code
_entity_poly.pdbx_strand_id
1 'polypeptide(L)'
;RRYFVSGEGSCANSKFVLTESCFDLLGGLFSLCPEYRPRAREQLNHTWFTEKPMPEWHKDHWAKVTSEIPRGDDMRRHTEETHAILRKLSQEEVRVQKEDASKVTSLKENVKEALERRAEERQLAEKAATRARNTEEVPRGWTKQWSASKQRFYYHHSATGKSQW
;
A
#
# COMPACT_ATOMS: atom_id res chain seq x y z
N ARG A 1 -28.00 17.67 3.44
CA ARG A 1 -26.99 16.59 3.26
C ARG A 1 -26.18 16.50 4.55
N ARG A 2 -26.53 15.59 5.46
CA ARG A 2 -25.76 15.33 6.70
C ARG A 2 -25.07 13.99 6.52
N TYR A 3 -23.75 14.01 6.36
CA TYR A 3 -22.94 12.80 6.29
C TYR A 3 -22.54 12.38 7.71
N PHE A 4 -22.58 11.07 7.94
CA PHE A 4 -22.15 10.27 9.09
C PHE A 4 -21.49 11.03 10.26
N VAL A 5 -22.18 11.05 11.41
CA VAL A 5 -21.68 11.55 12.69
C VAL A 5 -21.67 10.41 13.69
N SER A 6 -20.72 9.48 13.59
CA SER A 6 -20.33 8.67 14.76
C SER A 6 -18.90 8.16 14.60
N GLY A 7 -18.01 8.58 15.51
CA GLY A 7 -16.57 8.32 15.52
C GLY A 7 -15.77 9.62 15.67
N GLU A 8 -15.13 9.80 16.83
CA GLU A 8 -14.22 10.90 17.24
C GLU A 8 -14.10 12.12 16.30
N GLY A 9 -15.15 12.95 16.28
CA GLY A 9 -15.07 14.43 16.33
C GLY A 9 -14.31 15.19 15.24
N SER A 10 -13.71 14.52 14.28
CA SER A 10 -13.06 15.14 13.13
C SER A 10 -13.83 14.65 11.92
N CYS A 11 -14.68 15.51 11.32
CA CYS A 11 -15.09 15.27 9.94
C CYS A 11 -13.79 15.03 9.17
N ALA A 12 -13.60 13.83 8.62
CA ALA A 12 -12.45 13.57 7.76
C ALA A 12 -12.46 14.70 6.74
N ASN A 13 -11.50 15.61 6.84
CA ASN A 13 -11.37 16.77 5.98
C ASN A 13 -10.83 16.24 4.66
N SER A 14 -11.62 15.36 4.05
CA SER A 14 -11.41 14.88 2.72
C SER A 14 -11.71 16.10 1.87
N LYS A 15 -10.65 16.70 1.34
CA LYS A 15 -10.72 17.68 0.24
C LYS A 15 -11.44 17.10 -1.01
N PHE A 16 -11.99 15.89 -0.91
CA PHE A 16 -12.50 15.05 -1.96
C PHE A 16 -13.87 14.56 -1.53
N VAL A 17 -14.90 15.12 -2.14
CA VAL A 17 -16.27 14.62 -2.03
C VAL A 17 -16.46 13.57 -3.12
N LEU A 18 -17.03 12.42 -2.77
CA LEU A 18 -17.42 11.43 -3.78
C LEU A 18 -18.50 12.03 -4.69
N THR A 19 -18.36 11.85 -5.99
CA THR A 19 -19.33 12.32 -6.99
C THR A 19 -20.63 11.51 -6.91
N GLU A 20 -21.73 12.06 -7.42
CA GLU A 20 -23.02 11.33 -7.51
C GLU A 20 -22.88 10.07 -8.36
N SER A 21 -22.08 10.14 -9.43
CA SER A 21 -21.71 8.99 -10.27
C SER A 21 -21.02 7.86 -9.49
N CYS A 22 -20.28 8.17 -8.42
CA CYS A 22 -19.68 7.14 -7.56
C CYS A 22 -20.76 6.39 -6.78
N PHE A 23 -21.73 7.11 -6.23
CA PHE A 23 -22.82 6.50 -5.47
C PHE A 23 -23.74 5.67 -6.36
N ASP A 24 -23.99 6.10 -7.60
CA ASP A 24 -24.74 5.32 -8.58
C ASP A 24 -24.05 3.99 -8.90
N LEU A 25 -22.72 4.02 -9.11
CA LEU A 25 -21.92 2.82 -9.33
C LEU A 25 -22.01 1.86 -8.13
N LEU A 26 -21.81 2.39 -6.92
CA LEU A 26 -21.88 1.60 -5.68
C LEU A 26 -23.29 1.03 -5.46
N GLY A 27 -24.34 1.78 -5.79
CA GLY A 27 -25.72 1.32 -5.71
C GLY A 27 -25.98 0.11 -6.62
N GLY A 28 -25.46 0.13 -7.85
CA GLY A 28 -25.53 -1.02 -8.75
C GLY A 28 -24.75 -2.24 -8.23
N LEU A 29 -23.55 -2.02 -7.68
CA LEU A 29 -22.72 -3.08 -7.12
C LEU A 29 -23.35 -3.76 -5.91
N PHE A 30 -23.93 -2.97 -4.99
CA PHE A 30 -24.51 -3.44 -3.74
C PHE A 30 -25.98 -3.85 -3.85
N SER A 31 -26.49 -4.07 -5.07
CA SER A 31 -27.82 -4.67 -5.25
C SER A 31 -27.90 -6.04 -4.56
N LEU A 32 -28.95 -6.21 -3.75
CA LEU A 32 -29.24 -7.46 -3.01
C LEU A 32 -29.63 -8.60 -3.95
N CYS A 33 -30.28 -8.28 -5.06
CA CYS A 33 -30.65 -9.26 -6.07
C CYS A 33 -29.48 -9.44 -7.06
N PRO A 34 -28.91 -10.63 -7.19
CA PRO A 34 -27.80 -10.88 -8.12
C PRO A 34 -28.17 -10.63 -9.59
N GLU A 35 -29.44 -10.84 -9.95
CA GLU A 35 -29.93 -10.66 -11.33
C GLU A 35 -29.91 -9.18 -11.77
N TYR A 36 -30.07 -8.25 -10.83
CA TYR A 36 -30.01 -6.81 -11.09
C TYR A 36 -28.60 -6.24 -10.91
N ARG A 37 -27.61 -7.06 -10.55
CA ARG A 37 -26.23 -6.60 -10.43
C ARG A 37 -25.66 -6.41 -11.84
N PRO A 38 -25.17 -5.21 -12.20
CA PRO A 38 -24.58 -4.98 -13.51
C PRO A 38 -23.34 -5.85 -13.70
N ARG A 39 -23.12 -6.34 -14.92
CA ARG A 39 -21.94 -7.15 -15.22
C ARG A 39 -20.68 -6.30 -15.14
N ALA A 40 -19.53 -6.93 -14.85
CA ALA A 40 -18.25 -6.24 -14.76
C ALA A 40 -17.95 -5.38 -16.01
N ARG A 41 -18.23 -5.89 -17.22
CA ARG A 41 -18.05 -5.15 -18.47
C ARG A 41 -18.89 -3.88 -18.57
N GLU A 42 -20.11 -3.90 -18.03
CA GLU A 42 -21.04 -2.75 -18.07
C GLU A 42 -20.60 -1.70 -17.06
N GLN A 43 -20.11 -2.14 -15.90
CA GLN A 43 -19.58 -1.23 -14.88
C GLN A 43 -18.28 -0.54 -15.30
N LEU A 44 -17.41 -1.21 -16.06
CA LEU A 44 -16.20 -0.56 -16.59
C LEU A 44 -16.53 0.63 -17.53
N ASN A 45 -17.73 0.65 -18.10
CA ASN A 45 -18.23 1.76 -18.93
C ASN A 45 -19.03 2.79 -18.12
N HIS A 46 -19.09 2.67 -16.79
CA HIS A 46 -19.84 3.59 -15.94
C HIS A 46 -19.26 5.01 -16.03
N THR A 47 -20.14 6.02 -15.97
CA THR A 47 -19.78 7.44 -16.09
C THR A 47 -18.71 7.86 -15.09
N TRP A 48 -18.75 7.29 -13.88
CA TRP A 48 -17.73 7.48 -12.84
C TRP A 48 -16.28 7.23 -13.32
N PHE A 49 -16.05 6.23 -14.18
CA PHE A 49 -14.71 5.95 -14.72
C PHE A 49 -14.31 6.92 -15.85
N THR A 50 -15.28 7.57 -16.48
CA THR A 50 -15.06 8.51 -17.58
C THR A 50 -15.03 9.98 -17.14
N GLU A 51 -15.53 10.27 -15.94
CA GLU A 51 -15.58 11.62 -15.37
C GLU A 51 -14.16 12.10 -15.05
N LYS A 52 -13.68 13.09 -15.80
CA LYS A 52 -12.41 13.77 -15.51
C LYS A 52 -12.67 14.97 -14.59
N PRO A 53 -11.74 15.28 -13.66
CA PRO A 53 -10.53 14.53 -13.35
C PRO A 53 -10.76 13.55 -12.20
N MET A 54 -10.42 12.27 -12.41
CA MET A 54 -10.00 11.44 -11.28
C MET A 54 -8.93 12.22 -10.52
N PRO A 55 -9.06 12.41 -9.21
CA PRO A 55 -8.09 13.17 -8.44
C PRO A 55 -6.67 12.64 -8.69
N GLU A 56 -5.67 13.52 -8.77
CA GLU A 56 -4.29 13.11 -9.06
C GLU A 56 -3.78 12.05 -8.07
N TRP A 57 -4.22 12.13 -6.80
CA TRP A 57 -3.90 11.14 -5.77
C TRP A 57 -4.40 9.73 -6.09
N HIS A 58 -5.44 9.59 -6.90
CA HIS A 58 -6.04 8.29 -7.21
C HIS A 58 -5.03 7.40 -7.95
N LYS A 59 -4.28 7.94 -8.91
CA LYS A 59 -3.23 7.18 -9.62
C LYS A 59 -2.14 6.72 -8.67
N ASP A 60 -1.64 7.61 -7.82
CA ASP A 60 -0.56 7.32 -6.88
C ASP A 60 -1.00 6.34 -5.79
N HIS A 61 -2.23 6.47 -5.30
CA HIS A 61 -2.78 5.59 -4.28
C HIS A 61 -2.97 4.18 -4.83
N TRP A 62 -3.56 4.02 -6.02
CA TRP A 62 -3.69 2.70 -6.63
C TRP A 62 -2.33 2.11 -7.01
N ALA A 63 -1.34 2.91 -7.44
CA ALA A 63 0.01 2.42 -7.68
C ALA A 63 0.66 1.87 -6.40
N LYS A 64 0.51 2.57 -5.26
CA LYS A 64 0.99 2.11 -3.94
C LYS A 64 0.26 0.85 -3.48
N VAL A 65 -1.07 0.89 -3.45
CA VAL A 65 -1.90 -0.24 -2.98
C VAL A 65 -1.68 -1.48 -3.84
N THR A 66 -1.56 -1.33 -5.16
CA THR A 66 -1.28 -2.50 -6.03
C THR A 66 0.13 -3.05 -5.89
N SER A 67 1.10 -2.25 -5.43
CA SER A 67 2.44 -2.73 -5.08
C SER A 67 2.49 -3.41 -3.71
N GLU A 68 1.57 -3.07 -2.81
CA GLU A 68 1.48 -3.66 -1.47
C GLU A 68 0.70 -4.98 -1.45
N ILE A 69 -0.26 -5.19 -2.37
CA ILE A 69 -1.00 -6.45 -2.48
C ILE A 69 -0.07 -7.51 -3.08
N PRO A 70 0.36 -8.55 -2.33
CA PRO A 70 1.20 -9.61 -2.86
C PRO A 70 0.44 -10.35 -3.97
N ARG A 71 1.02 -10.46 -5.17
CA ARG A 71 0.38 -11.13 -6.30
C ARG A 71 1.09 -12.45 -6.62
N GLY A 72 0.31 -13.47 -7.00
CA GLY A 72 0.83 -14.75 -7.48
C GLY A 72 1.61 -15.54 -6.42
N ASP A 73 2.83 -15.94 -6.77
CA ASP A 73 3.70 -16.79 -5.94
C ASP A 73 4.06 -16.16 -4.59
N ASP A 74 4.14 -14.83 -4.49
CA ASP A 74 4.44 -14.14 -3.23
C ASP A 74 3.29 -14.28 -2.22
N MET A 75 2.04 -14.34 -2.70
CA MET A 75 0.89 -14.61 -1.83
C MET A 75 0.92 -16.07 -1.31
N ARG A 76 1.40 -16.99 -2.15
CA ARG A 76 1.52 -18.41 -1.81
C ARG A 76 2.63 -18.66 -0.79
N ARG A 77 3.77 -17.98 -0.93
CA ARG A 77 4.85 -18.00 0.07
C ARG A 77 4.42 -17.38 1.39
N HIS A 78 3.71 -16.25 1.35
CA HIS A 78 3.22 -15.61 2.58
C HIS A 78 2.22 -16.50 3.33
N THR A 79 1.34 -17.21 2.61
CA THR A 79 0.41 -18.17 3.22
C THR A 79 1.12 -19.41 3.76
N GLU A 80 2.14 -19.92 3.09
CA GLU A 80 2.95 -21.04 3.60
C GLU A 80 3.75 -20.65 4.86
N GLU A 81 4.34 -19.44 4.89
CA GLU A 81 5.05 -18.91 6.06
C GLU A 81 4.11 -18.69 7.25
N THR A 82 2.92 -18.10 7.04
CA THR A 82 1.95 -17.92 8.12
C THR A 82 1.42 -19.25 8.63
N HIS A 83 1.15 -20.21 7.75
CA HIS A 83 0.76 -21.57 8.16
C HIS A 83 1.86 -22.30 8.92
N ALA A 84 3.14 -22.12 8.54
CA ALA A 84 4.27 -22.68 9.27
C ALA A 84 4.42 -22.06 10.67
N ILE A 85 4.21 -20.75 10.80
CA ILE A 85 4.21 -20.05 12.10
C ILE A 85 3.06 -20.55 12.97
N LEU A 86 1.83 -20.66 12.42
CA LEU A 86 0.67 -21.19 13.15
C LEU A 86 0.89 -22.64 13.59
N ARG A 87 1.49 -23.48 12.74
CA ARG A 87 1.82 -24.86 13.09
C ARG A 87 2.86 -24.94 14.22
N LYS A 88 3.86 -24.06 14.22
CA LYS A 88 4.83 -23.96 15.32
C LYS A 88 4.17 -23.50 16.61
N LEU A 89 3.32 -22.46 16.57
CA LEU A 89 2.57 -22.00 17.74
C LEU A 89 1.66 -23.09 18.31
N SER A 90 0.98 -23.84 17.45
CA SER A 90 0.13 -24.96 17.86
C SER A 90 0.93 -26.11 18.48
N GLN A 91 2.09 -26.47 17.91
CA GLN A 91 2.96 -27.49 18.51
C GLN A 91 3.55 -27.04 19.84
N GLU A 92 3.87 -25.76 19.98
CA GLU A 92 4.37 -25.17 21.23
C GLU A 92 3.26 -25.13 22.30
N GLU A 93 2.02 -24.75 21.94
CA GLU A 93 0.86 -24.80 22.84
C GLU A 93 0.56 -26.21 23.35
N VAL A 94 0.66 -27.22 22.49
CA VAL A 94 0.47 -28.64 22.86
C VAL A 94 1.58 -29.14 23.79
N ARG A 95 2.82 -28.66 23.63
CA ARG A 95 3.95 -28.97 24.55
C ARG A 95 3.82 -28.27 25.89
N VAL A 96 3.32 -27.04 25.87
CA VAL A 96 3.11 -26.19 27.04
C VAL A 96 2.00 -26.73 27.97
N GLN A 97 1.06 -27.54 27.48
CA GLN A 97 0.06 -28.18 28.35
C GLN A 97 0.67 -29.18 29.37
N LYS A 98 1.98 -29.43 29.33
CA LYS A 98 2.71 -30.23 30.35
C LYS A 98 3.75 -29.45 31.17
N GLU A 99 4.01 -28.17 30.89
CA GLU A 99 5.01 -27.40 31.63
C GLU A 99 4.54 -25.97 31.98
N ASP A 100 4.91 -25.54 33.18
CA ASP A 100 4.47 -24.35 33.91
C ASP A 100 4.20 -23.10 33.05
N ALA A 101 3.06 -22.45 33.32
CA ALA A 101 2.60 -21.21 32.70
C ALA A 101 3.64 -20.07 32.65
N SER A 102 4.66 -20.13 33.53
CA SER A 102 5.79 -19.20 33.56
C SER A 102 6.71 -19.29 32.32
N LYS A 103 6.83 -20.46 31.67
CA LYS A 103 7.65 -20.59 30.45
C LYS A 103 6.96 -20.00 29.22
N VAL A 104 5.63 -20.01 29.22
CA VAL A 104 4.77 -19.53 28.12
C VAL A 104 4.83 -18.01 28.00
N THR A 105 4.79 -17.30 29.12
CA THR A 105 4.91 -15.84 29.15
C THR A 105 6.28 -15.39 28.67
N SER A 106 7.35 -16.07 29.10
CA SER A 106 8.72 -15.80 28.63
C SER A 106 8.90 -16.05 27.12
N LEU A 107 8.32 -17.13 26.59
CA LEU A 107 8.35 -17.41 25.14
C LEU A 107 7.59 -16.35 24.32
N LYS A 108 6.44 -15.88 24.80
CA LYS A 108 5.66 -14.83 24.13
C LYS A 108 6.42 -13.49 24.10
N GLU A 109 7.12 -13.13 25.17
CA GLU A 109 7.97 -11.93 25.21
C GLU A 109 9.15 -12.04 24.23
N ASN A 110 9.86 -13.17 24.21
CA ASN A 110 10.98 -13.37 23.29
C ASN A 110 10.56 -13.32 21.81
N VAL A 111 9.37 -13.86 21.47
CA VAL A 111 8.83 -13.78 20.11
C VAL A 111 8.45 -12.35 19.73
N LYS A 112 7.88 -11.59 20.67
CA LYS A 112 7.53 -10.18 20.46
C LYS A 112 8.78 -9.34 20.20
N GLU A 113 9.82 -9.51 21.03
CA GLU A 113 11.09 -8.80 20.86
C GLU A 113 11.80 -9.16 19.54
N ALA A 114 11.76 -10.43 19.13
CA ALA A 114 12.31 -10.86 17.85
C ALA A 114 11.58 -10.26 16.64
N LEU A 115 10.26 -10.07 16.73
CA LEU A 115 9.46 -9.41 15.70
C LEU A 115 9.75 -7.92 15.62
N GLU A 116 9.86 -7.23 16.75
CA GLU A 116 10.21 -5.81 16.83
C GLU A 116 11.60 -5.56 16.24
N ARG A 117 12.61 -6.35 16.61
CA ARG A 117 13.97 -6.25 16.05
C ARG A 117 13.98 -6.42 14.52
N ARG A 118 13.18 -7.35 13.99
CA ARG A 118 13.08 -7.59 12.54
C ARG A 118 12.35 -6.45 11.81
N ALA A 119 11.40 -5.80 12.48
CA ALA A 119 10.73 -4.62 11.94
C ALA A 119 11.68 -3.42 11.88
N GLU A 120 12.51 -3.21 12.91
CA GLU A 120 13.54 -2.17 12.93
C GLU A 120 14.61 -2.37 11.86
N GLU A 121 15.10 -3.61 11.69
CA GLU A 121 16.04 -3.96 10.61
C GLU A 121 15.46 -3.66 9.22
N ARG A 122 14.17 -3.96 9.00
CA ARG A 122 13.48 -3.62 7.74
C ARG A 122 13.40 -2.11 7.53
N GLN A 123 13.06 -1.34 8.56
CA GLN A 123 13.03 0.13 8.46
C GLN A 123 14.42 0.73 8.17
N LEU A 124 15.48 0.18 8.78
CA LEU A 124 16.85 0.59 8.51
C LEU A 124 17.28 0.27 7.08
N ALA A 125 16.95 -0.93 6.58
CA ALA A 125 17.21 -1.32 5.21
C ALA A 125 16.46 -0.43 4.20
N GLU A 126 15.20 -0.07 4.48
CA GLU A 126 14.41 0.82 3.63
C GLU A 126 14.98 2.25 3.60
N LYS A 127 15.37 2.79 4.76
CA LYS A 127 16.05 4.10 4.84
C LYS A 127 17.38 4.07 4.10
N ALA A 128 18.16 2.99 4.21
CA ALA A 128 19.41 2.82 3.48
C ALA A 128 19.20 2.75 1.96
N ALA A 129 18.21 1.99 1.49
CA ALA A 129 17.86 1.89 0.08
C ALA A 129 17.40 3.25 -0.49
N THR A 130 16.60 4.00 0.27
CA THR A 130 16.16 5.35 -0.12
C THR A 130 17.33 6.32 -0.21
N ARG A 131 18.29 6.23 0.73
CA ARG A 131 19.51 7.04 0.71
C ARG A 131 20.40 6.71 -0.49
N ALA A 132 20.60 5.43 -0.79
CA ALA A 132 21.37 4.98 -1.94
C ALA A 132 20.78 5.47 -3.28
N ARG A 133 19.44 5.53 -3.37
CA ARG A 133 18.74 6.01 -4.57
C ARG A 133 18.89 7.52 -4.81
N ASN A 134 19.17 8.29 -3.76
CA ASN A 134 19.41 9.74 -3.85
C ASN A 134 20.88 10.10 -4.10
N THR A 135 21.81 9.15 -3.96
CA THR A 135 23.25 9.34 -4.18
C THR A 135 23.73 8.80 -5.54
N GLU A 136 22.87 8.79 -6.56
CA GLU A 136 23.36 8.83 -7.94
C GLU A 136 24.06 10.19 -8.13
N GLU A 137 25.33 10.25 -7.77
CA GLU A 137 26.18 11.43 -7.90
C GLU A 137 26.26 11.81 -9.37
N VAL A 138 25.44 12.78 -9.75
CA VAL A 138 25.52 13.41 -11.06
C VAL A 138 26.88 14.10 -11.16
N PRO A 139 27.63 13.97 -12.27
CA PRO A 139 28.94 14.61 -12.40
C PRO A 139 28.87 16.10 -12.07
N ARG A 140 29.94 16.64 -11.46
CA ARG A 140 29.98 18.05 -11.02
C ARG A 140 29.53 18.98 -12.15
N GLY A 141 28.51 19.79 -11.88
CA GLY A 141 27.95 20.75 -12.85
C GLY A 141 26.67 20.28 -13.55
N TRP A 142 26.23 19.04 -13.33
CA TRP A 142 24.95 18.52 -13.84
C TRP A 142 23.89 18.47 -12.74
N THR A 143 22.65 18.81 -13.09
CA THR A 143 21.48 18.72 -12.21
C THR A 143 20.41 17.82 -12.83
N LYS A 144 19.83 16.93 -12.02
CA LYS A 144 18.73 16.04 -12.42
C LYS A 144 17.39 16.79 -12.27
N GLN A 145 16.66 16.95 -13.37
CA GLN A 145 15.37 17.65 -13.40
C GLN A 145 14.28 16.73 -13.98
N TRP A 146 13.05 16.85 -13.49
CA TRP A 146 11.90 16.08 -13.98
C TRP A 146 11.14 16.86 -15.07
N SER A 147 10.98 16.28 -16.25
CA SER A 147 10.18 16.89 -17.33
C SER A 147 8.73 16.43 -17.26
N ALA A 148 7.82 17.33 -16.87
CA ALA A 148 6.39 17.03 -16.78
C ALA A 148 5.77 16.66 -18.15
N SER A 149 6.26 17.22 -19.26
CA SER A 149 5.75 16.94 -20.60
C SER A 149 6.15 15.56 -21.12
N LYS A 150 7.33 15.07 -20.76
CA LYS A 150 7.88 13.80 -21.24
C LYS A 150 7.91 12.68 -20.19
N GLN A 151 7.45 12.97 -18.96
CA GLN A 151 7.35 12.04 -17.83
C GLN A 151 8.66 11.25 -17.59
N ARG A 152 9.80 11.93 -17.72
CA ARG A 152 11.13 11.34 -17.51
C ARG A 152 12.11 12.37 -16.95
N PHE A 153 13.13 11.89 -16.25
CA PHE A 153 14.25 12.73 -15.82
C PHE A 153 15.11 13.14 -17.03
N TYR A 154 15.69 14.33 -16.95
CA TYR A 154 16.77 14.79 -17.83
C TYR A 154 17.85 15.45 -16.98
N TYR A 155 19.05 15.53 -17.53
CA TYR A 155 20.20 16.14 -16.89
C TYR A 155 20.53 17.46 -17.59
N HIS A 156 20.67 18.54 -16.82
CA HIS A 156 21.04 19.86 -17.32
C HIS A 156 22.40 20.26 -16.77
N HIS A 157 23.33 20.62 -17.66
CA HIS A 157 24.64 21.10 -17.27
C HIS A 157 24.64 22.63 -17.10
N SER A 158 24.83 23.14 -15.87
CA SER A 158 24.73 24.58 -15.58
C SER A 158 25.79 25.44 -16.28
N ALA A 159 27.04 24.97 -16.37
CA ALA A 159 28.12 25.73 -17.01
C ALA A 159 28.05 25.76 -18.55
N THR A 160 27.54 24.70 -19.20
CA THR A 160 27.53 24.60 -20.68
C THR A 160 26.16 24.82 -21.31
N GLY A 161 25.08 24.82 -20.51
CA GLY A 161 23.70 24.90 -21.01
C GLY A 161 23.24 23.67 -21.80
N LYS A 162 24.02 22.58 -21.79
CA LYS A 162 23.67 21.33 -22.49
C LYS A 162 22.66 20.53 -21.67
N SER A 163 21.69 19.95 -22.37
CA SER A 163 20.68 19.06 -21.79
C SER A 163 20.80 17.67 -22.42
N GLN A 164 20.77 16.63 -21.59
CA GLN A 164 20.80 15.23 -22.00
C GLN A 164 19.65 14.47 -21.33
N TRP A 165 19.02 13.55 -22.08
CA TRP A 165 17.94 12.69 -21.58
C TRP A 165 18.49 11.47 -20.87
#